data_AF-C5L8K4-F1
#
_entry.id   AF-C5L8K4-F1
#
_cell.length_a   1.000
_cell.length_b   1.000
_cell.length_c   1.000
_cell.angle_alpha   90.00
_cell.angle_beta   90.00
_cell.angle_gamma   90.00
#
_symmetry.space_group_name_H-M   'P 1'
#
loop_
_entity.id
_entity.type
_entity.pdbx_description
1 polymer ?
#
loop_
_entity_poly.entity_id
_entity_poly.type
_entity_poly.pdbx_seq_one_letter_code
_entity_poly.pdbx_strand_id
1 'polypeptide(L)'
;MAEMLDAASIIQSADEYSLVIIDELGRGTSTEDGFGLAWHITKYIAAESKSFVLFATHFHELATLASTFPDGVVSNAHVAAAVDERTGKITFLYSIRPGPTTQSYGMNVARLAGFPEDVVMSAEARASGLSTVTDKVIKQLLLRHFAEVSKNRDEFIEKAHLLRV
;
A
#
# COMPACT_ATOMS: atom_id res chain seq x y z
N MET A 1 -18.31 8.06 -1.83
CA MET A 1 -18.32 9.17 -2.82
C MET A 1 -17.44 10.33 -2.38
N ALA A 2 -17.53 10.86 -1.16
CA ALA A 2 -16.69 11.98 -0.68
C ALA A 2 -15.18 11.72 -0.87
N GLU A 3 -14.67 10.59 -0.40
CA GLU A 3 -13.27 10.16 -0.57
C GLU A 3 -12.77 10.22 -2.03
N MET A 4 -13.62 9.85 -3.00
CA MET A 4 -13.26 9.87 -4.43
C MET A 4 -13.27 11.28 -5.00
N LEU A 5 -14.13 12.17 -4.50
CA LEU A 5 -14.13 13.58 -4.89
C LEU A 5 -12.88 14.29 -4.38
N ASP A 6 -12.47 13.98 -3.14
CA ASP A 6 -11.24 14.52 -2.56
C ASP A 6 -10.01 14.04 -3.35
N ALA A 7 -9.93 12.74 -3.65
CA ALA A 7 -8.86 12.19 -4.48
C ALA A 7 -8.84 12.79 -5.88
N ALA A 8 -10.00 12.96 -6.52
CA ALA A 8 -10.10 13.60 -7.83
C ALA A 8 -9.66 15.07 -7.80
N SER A 9 -9.96 15.80 -6.72
CA SER A 9 -9.49 17.18 -6.53
C SER A 9 -7.97 17.21 -6.42
N ILE A 10 -7.38 16.36 -5.58
CA ILE A 10 -5.92 16.26 -5.41
C ILE A 10 -5.24 15.99 -6.75
N ILE A 11 -5.72 14.99 -7.49
CA ILE A 11 -5.14 14.61 -8.79
C ILE A 11 -5.19 15.76 -9.81
N GLN A 12 -6.27 16.53 -9.81
CA GLN A 12 -6.44 17.65 -10.74
C GLN A 12 -5.64 18.90 -10.36
N SER A 13 -5.34 19.11 -9.07
CA SER A 13 -4.69 20.33 -8.59
C SER A 13 -3.23 20.17 -8.22
N ALA A 14 -2.78 18.95 -7.88
CA ALA A 14 -1.43 18.72 -7.39
C ALA A 14 -0.39 18.86 -8.51
N ASP A 15 0.67 19.60 -8.20
CA ASP A 15 1.82 19.87 -9.07
C ASP A 15 3.13 19.51 -8.37
N GLU A 16 4.26 19.82 -8.99
CA GLU A 16 5.59 19.48 -8.47
C GLU A 16 5.96 20.23 -7.17
N TYR A 17 5.21 21.29 -6.81
CA TYR A 17 5.41 22.07 -5.59
C TYR A 17 4.46 21.66 -4.46
N SER A 18 3.60 20.68 -4.71
CA SER A 18 2.59 20.22 -3.78
C SER A 18 3.12 19.17 -2.80
N LEU A 19 2.66 19.23 -1.55
CA LEU A 19 2.74 18.16 -0.56
C LEU A 19 1.39 17.46 -0.48
N VAL A 20 1.34 16.19 -0.89
CA VAL A 20 0.14 15.37 -0.87
C VAL A 20 0.24 14.36 0.27
N ILE A 21 -0.77 14.32 1.13
CA ILE A 21 -0.87 13.36 2.24
C ILE A 21 -2.14 12.56 2.04
N ILE A 22 -2.00 11.24 1.97
CA ILE A 22 -3.10 10.30 1.78
C ILE A 22 -3.09 9.32 2.94
N ASP A 23 -4.26 9.12 3.54
CA ASP A 23 -4.45 8.19 4.68
C ASP A 23 -5.59 7.22 4.39
N GLU A 24 -5.24 5.94 4.22
CA GLU A 24 -6.16 4.82 3.97
C GLU A 24 -7.15 5.02 2.82
N LEU A 25 -6.66 5.54 1.68
CA LEU A 25 -7.47 5.64 0.46
C LEU A 25 -7.87 4.25 -0.06
N GLY A 26 -9.15 4.08 -0.36
CA GLY A 26 -9.74 2.86 -0.92
C GLY A 26 -10.46 1.98 0.12
N ARG A 27 -10.64 2.43 1.36
CA ARG A 27 -11.29 1.63 2.42
C ARG A 27 -12.81 1.47 2.28
N GLY A 28 -13.46 2.34 1.50
CA GLY A 28 -14.93 2.37 1.35
C GLY A 28 -15.50 1.45 0.27
N THR A 29 -14.70 0.57 -0.34
CA THR A 29 -15.08 -0.28 -1.47
C THR A 29 -14.51 -1.70 -1.32
N SER A 30 -14.65 -2.55 -2.34
CA SER A 30 -14.01 -3.87 -2.41
C SER A 30 -12.49 -3.73 -2.25
N THR A 31 -11.85 -4.74 -1.65
CA THR A 31 -10.39 -4.74 -1.46
C THR A 31 -9.66 -4.62 -2.79
N GLU A 32 -10.16 -5.28 -3.85
CA GLU A 32 -9.55 -5.23 -5.18
C GLU A 32 -9.65 -3.84 -5.81
N ASP A 33 -10.84 -3.22 -5.80
CA ASP A 33 -11.03 -1.88 -6.36
C ASP A 33 -10.26 -0.83 -5.55
N GLY A 34 -10.30 -0.95 -4.22
CA GLY A 34 -9.60 -0.06 -3.29
C GLY A 34 -8.09 -0.08 -3.52
N PHE A 35 -7.50 -1.28 -3.63
CA PHE A 35 -6.09 -1.45 -3.95
C PHE A 35 -5.75 -0.89 -5.34
N GLY A 36 -6.54 -1.23 -6.37
CA GLY A 36 -6.29 -0.77 -7.74
C GLY A 36 -6.32 0.75 -7.87
N LEU A 37 -7.29 1.40 -7.22
CA LEU A 37 -7.39 2.85 -7.15
C LEU A 37 -6.21 3.45 -6.38
N ALA A 38 -5.92 2.97 -5.16
CA ALA A 38 -4.80 3.45 -4.37
C ALA A 38 -3.47 3.36 -5.13
N TRP A 39 -3.22 2.23 -5.81
CA TRP A 39 -2.04 2.01 -6.64
C TRP A 39 -1.92 3.03 -7.76
N HIS A 40 -2.95 3.14 -8.60
CA HIS A 40 -2.87 4.00 -9.79
C HIS A 40 -2.91 5.49 -9.45
N ILE A 41 -3.62 5.89 -8.38
CA ILE A 41 -3.63 7.27 -7.90
C ILE A 41 -2.23 7.66 -7.38
N THR A 42 -1.62 6.83 -6.54
CA THR A 42 -0.25 7.09 -6.03
C THR A 42 0.75 7.16 -7.17
N LYS A 43 0.68 6.20 -8.11
CA LYS A 43 1.56 6.17 -9.28
C LYS A 43 1.41 7.42 -10.14
N TYR A 44 0.17 7.85 -10.39
CA TYR A 44 -0.12 9.04 -11.18
C TYR A 44 0.47 10.30 -10.53
N ILE A 45 0.22 10.52 -9.25
CA ILE A 45 0.73 11.70 -8.54
C ILE A 45 2.26 11.70 -8.52
N ALA A 46 2.90 10.55 -8.28
CA ALA A 46 4.35 10.44 -8.25
C ALA A 46 5.00 10.65 -9.64
N ALA A 47 4.39 10.16 -10.72
CA ALA A 47 4.97 10.19 -12.06
C ALA A 47 4.61 11.46 -12.85
N GLU A 48 3.34 11.85 -12.84
CA GLU A 48 2.78 12.91 -13.67
C GLU A 48 2.83 14.25 -12.93
N SER A 49 2.22 14.33 -11.74
CA SER A 49 2.23 15.56 -10.92
C SER A 49 3.60 15.84 -10.32
N LYS A 50 4.42 14.80 -10.09
CA LYS A 50 5.74 14.86 -9.43
C LYS A 50 5.71 15.52 -8.06
N SER A 51 4.55 15.49 -7.39
CA SER A 51 4.37 16.02 -6.05
C SER A 51 5.14 15.19 -5.03
N PHE A 52 5.47 15.80 -3.89
CA PHE A 52 5.94 15.03 -2.74
C PHE A 52 4.74 14.33 -2.08
N VAL A 53 4.77 13.00 -1.95
CA VAL A 53 3.64 12.20 -1.46
C VAL A 53 4.01 11.43 -0.19
N LEU A 54 3.15 11.53 0.82
CA LEU A 54 3.11 10.60 1.96
C LEU A 54 1.81 9.79 1.90
N PHE A 55 1.93 8.48 1.81
CA PHE A 55 0.78 7.58 1.74
C PHE A 55 0.82 6.58 2.90
N ALA A 56 -0.13 6.70 3.83
CA ALA A 56 -0.38 5.72 4.88
C ALA A 56 -1.42 4.70 4.40
N THR A 57 -1.09 3.40 4.46
CA THR A 57 -1.97 2.34 3.95
C THR A 57 -1.85 1.05 4.73
N HIS A 58 -2.92 0.25 4.67
CA HIS A 58 -2.94 -1.15 5.07
C HIS A 58 -2.72 -2.12 3.90
N PHE A 59 -2.66 -1.64 2.66
CA PHE A 59 -2.34 -2.48 1.49
C PHE A 59 -0.85 -2.77 1.43
N HIS A 60 -0.43 -3.92 1.97
CA HIS A 60 0.96 -4.36 1.96
C HIS A 60 1.53 -4.46 0.54
N GLU A 61 0.68 -4.78 -0.42
CA GLU A 61 1.03 -4.96 -1.82
C GLU A 61 1.39 -3.63 -2.50
N LEU A 62 0.88 -2.51 -2.00
CA LEU A 62 1.26 -1.17 -2.47
C LEU A 62 2.75 -0.92 -2.28
N ALA A 63 3.40 -1.59 -1.33
CA ALA A 63 4.84 -1.51 -1.14
C ALA A 63 5.64 -1.95 -2.39
N THR A 64 5.05 -2.79 -3.24
CA THR A 64 5.69 -3.21 -4.49
C THR A 64 5.73 -2.10 -5.54
N LEU A 65 4.99 -0.99 -5.34
CA LEU A 65 5.04 0.17 -6.23
C LEU A 65 6.46 0.74 -6.33
N ALA A 66 7.24 0.67 -5.24
CA ALA A 66 8.61 1.12 -5.19
C ALA A 66 9.51 0.47 -6.25
N SER A 67 9.24 -0.78 -6.65
CA SER A 67 10.05 -1.47 -7.68
C SER A 67 9.70 -1.05 -9.11
N THR A 68 8.62 -0.28 -9.29
CA THR A 68 8.19 0.21 -10.61
C THR A 68 8.77 1.58 -10.97
N PHE A 69 9.46 2.22 -10.02
CA PHE A 69 10.12 3.51 -10.18
C PHE A 69 11.65 3.37 -10.10
N PRO A 70 12.42 4.34 -10.63
CA PRO A 70 13.85 4.43 -10.36
C PRO A 70 14.14 4.52 -8.85
N ASP A 71 15.31 4.01 -8.46
CA ASP A 71 15.75 4.01 -7.06
C ASP A 71 15.70 5.43 -6.45
N GLY A 72 15.08 5.52 -5.27
CA GLY A 72 14.98 6.77 -4.51
C GLY A 72 13.76 7.64 -4.81
N VAL A 73 12.96 7.33 -5.85
CA VAL A 73 11.72 8.07 -6.14
C VAL A 73 10.58 7.66 -5.21
N VAL A 74 10.44 6.35 -4.98
CA VAL A 74 9.44 5.79 -4.07
C VAL A 74 10.15 4.93 -3.04
N SER A 75 9.91 5.19 -1.76
CA SER A 75 10.51 4.46 -0.65
C SER A 75 9.46 3.96 0.33
N ASN A 76 9.59 2.72 0.77
CA ASN A 76 8.73 2.16 1.79
C ASN A 76 9.25 2.50 3.20
N ALA A 77 8.32 2.75 4.11
CA ALA A 77 8.58 2.88 5.53
C ALA A 77 7.41 2.29 6.34
N HIS A 78 7.66 1.95 7.59
CA HIS A 78 6.63 1.47 8.51
C HIS A 78 6.84 2.03 9.92
N VAL A 79 5.78 2.03 10.72
CA VAL A 79 5.85 2.37 12.15
C VAL A 79 6.22 1.11 12.93
N ALA A 80 7.28 1.20 13.72
CA ALA A 80 7.79 0.08 14.49
C ALA A 80 6.93 -0.24 15.71
N ALA A 81 6.77 -1.53 15.98
CA ALA A 81 6.18 -2.08 17.19
C ALA A 81 7.06 -3.22 17.72
N ALA A 82 7.01 -3.45 19.03
CA ALA A 82 7.65 -4.58 19.68
C ALA A 82 6.57 -5.48 20.30
N VAL A 83 6.71 -6.79 20.10
CA VAL A 83 5.83 -7.79 20.72
C VAL A 83 6.64 -8.58 21.72
N ASP A 84 6.17 -8.66 22.97
CA ASP A 84 6.71 -9.59 23.95
C ASP A 84 6.26 -11.01 23.59
N GLU A 85 7.19 -11.85 23.16
CA GLU A 85 6.90 -13.21 22.69
C GLU A 85 6.30 -14.11 23.78
N ARG A 86 6.53 -13.82 25.06
CA ARG A 86 6.01 -14.62 26.18
C ARG A 86 4.59 -14.24 26.55
N THR A 87 4.28 -12.94 26.51
CA THR A 87 2.99 -12.41 26.95
C THR A 87 2.05 -12.05 25.80
N GLY A 88 2.56 -11.99 24.57
CA GLY A 88 1.84 -11.51 23.39
C GLY A 88 1.57 -10.01 23.40
N LYS A 89 2.08 -9.28 24.40
CA LYS A 89 1.81 -7.85 24.60
C LYS A 89 2.55 -7.02 23.54
N ILE A 90 1.79 -6.17 22.84
CA ILE A 90 2.33 -5.21 21.89
C ILE A 90 2.68 -3.88 22.56
N THR A 91 3.81 -3.30 22.15
CA THR A 91 4.25 -1.94 22.49
C THR A 91 4.50 -1.16 21.20
N PHE A 92 3.79 -0.05 21.02
CA PHE A 92 4.01 0.85 19.88
C PHE A 92 5.22 1.75 20.17
N LEU A 93 6.22 1.72 19.27
CA LEU A 93 7.46 2.49 19.46
C LEU A 93 7.37 3.91 18.89
N TYR A 94 6.33 4.20 18.10
CA TYR A 94 6.12 5.47 17.39
C TYR A 94 7.34 5.94 16.57
N SER A 95 8.19 4.99 16.17
CA SER A 95 9.39 5.23 15.38
C SER A 95 9.16 4.75 13.96
N ILE A 96 9.43 5.61 12.98
CA ILE A 96 9.41 5.23 11.56
C ILE A 96 10.72 4.48 11.23
N ARG A 97 10.62 3.37 10.52
CA ARG A 97 11.75 2.56 10.05
C ARG A 97 11.66 2.34 8.54
N PRO A 98 12.80 2.29 7.82
CA PRO A 98 12.81 2.03 6.39
C PRO A 98 12.34 0.61 6.08
N GLY A 99 11.79 0.44 4.88
CA GLY A 99 11.25 -0.82 4.37
C GLY A 99 9.77 -1.02 4.71
N PRO A 100 9.09 -1.94 4.01
CA PRO A 100 7.72 -2.30 4.30
C PRO A 100 7.63 -3.17 5.56
N THR A 101 6.45 -3.22 6.18
CA THR A 101 6.14 -4.22 7.21
C THR A 101 5.38 -5.41 6.59
N THR A 102 5.74 -6.62 7.00
CA THR A 102 5.00 -7.86 6.69
C THR A 102 4.19 -8.36 7.89
N GLN A 103 4.30 -7.69 9.03
CA GLN A 103 3.63 -8.08 10.26
C GLN A 103 2.32 -7.34 10.42
N SER A 104 1.27 -8.08 10.78
CA SER A 104 -0.01 -7.53 11.21
C SER A 104 -0.16 -7.76 12.71
N TYR A 105 -0.60 -6.71 13.41
CA TYR A 105 -0.71 -6.71 14.87
C TYR A 105 -2.15 -6.71 15.38
N GLY A 106 -3.14 -6.89 14.49
CA GLY A 106 -4.55 -6.76 14.85
C GLY A 106 -4.97 -7.66 16.02
N MET A 107 -4.44 -8.89 16.07
CA MET A 107 -4.75 -9.84 17.14
C MET A 107 -4.08 -9.47 18.46
N ASN A 108 -2.83 -8.97 18.42
CA ASN A 108 -2.17 -8.44 19.61
C ASN A 108 -2.91 -7.22 20.18
N VAL A 109 -3.42 -6.35 19.30
CA VAL A 109 -4.22 -5.18 19.70
C VAL A 109 -5.56 -5.61 20.29
N ALA A 110 -6.22 -6.63 19.74
CA ALA A 110 -7.46 -7.17 20.31
C ALA A 110 -7.25 -7.72 21.73
N ARG A 111 -6.18 -8.49 21.97
CA ARG A 111 -5.82 -8.96 23.32
C ARG A 111 -5.51 -7.79 24.26
N LEU A 112 -4.76 -6.80 23.79
CA LEU A 112 -4.44 -5.59 24.57
C LEU A 112 -5.72 -4.80 24.95
N ALA A 113 -6.73 -4.79 24.08
CA ALA A 113 -8.02 -4.17 24.32
C ALA A 113 -8.94 -4.98 25.26
N GLY A 114 -8.51 -6.16 25.72
CA GLY A 114 -9.27 -7.00 26.65
C GLY A 114 -10.38 -7.80 25.97
N PHE A 115 -10.24 -8.12 24.68
CA PHE A 115 -11.19 -9.00 24.01
C PHE A 115 -11.18 -10.40 24.67
N PRO A 116 -12.33 -11.08 24.75
CA PRO A 116 -12.36 -12.48 25.16
C PRO A 116 -11.47 -13.35 24.28
N GLU A 117 -10.67 -14.24 24.89
CA GLU A 117 -9.66 -15.03 24.17
C GLU A 117 -10.30 -15.96 23.13
N ASP A 118 -11.50 -16.46 23.38
CA ASP A 118 -12.27 -17.26 22.43
C ASP A 118 -12.59 -16.50 21.13
N VAL A 119 -12.87 -15.19 21.24
CA VAL A 119 -13.08 -14.30 20.07
C VAL A 119 -11.77 -14.14 19.29
N VAL A 120 -10.67 -13.86 19.99
CA VAL A 120 -9.36 -13.66 19.35
C VAL A 120 -8.89 -14.93 18.65
N MET A 121 -8.98 -16.09 19.33
CA MET A 121 -8.61 -17.38 18.76
C MET A 121 -9.44 -17.74 17.53
N SER A 122 -10.76 -17.47 17.57
CA SER A 122 -11.64 -17.70 16.43
C SER A 122 -11.29 -16.80 15.24
N ALA A 123 -10.96 -15.53 15.51
CA ALA A 123 -10.52 -14.59 14.49
C ALA A 123 -9.17 -14.98 13.88
N GLU A 124 -8.19 -15.43 14.68
CA GLU A 124 -6.90 -15.95 14.23
C GLU A 124 -7.05 -17.16 13.31
N ALA A 125 -7.88 -18.12 13.70
CA ALA A 125 -8.18 -19.30 12.88
C ALA A 125 -8.81 -18.90 11.53
N ARG A 126 -9.74 -17.94 11.53
CA ARG A 126 -10.37 -17.44 10.30
C ARG A 126 -9.36 -16.71 9.40
N ALA A 127 -8.58 -15.78 9.97
CA ALA A 127 -7.62 -14.96 9.24
C ALA A 127 -6.55 -15.79 8.52
N SER A 128 -6.06 -16.86 9.18
CA SER A 128 -5.09 -17.79 8.60
C SER A 128 -5.59 -18.46 7.31
N GLY A 129 -6.92 -18.65 7.19
CA GLY A 129 -7.55 -19.19 5.97
C GLY A 129 -7.70 -18.16 4.84
N LEU A 130 -7.80 -16.85 5.16
CA LEU A 130 -7.95 -15.80 4.15
C LEU A 130 -6.62 -15.42 3.50
N SER A 131 -5.54 -15.28 4.27
CA SER A 131 -4.23 -14.87 3.74
C SER A 131 -3.78 -15.73 2.55
N THR A 132 -4.02 -17.04 2.64
CA THR A 132 -3.69 -18.00 1.57
C THR A 132 -4.48 -17.76 0.26
N VAL A 133 -5.72 -17.28 0.37
CA VAL A 133 -6.57 -16.97 -0.80
C VAL A 133 -6.22 -15.61 -1.37
N THR A 134 -6.08 -14.61 -0.51
CA THR A 134 -5.73 -13.23 -0.87
C THR A 134 -4.37 -13.17 -1.57
N ASP A 135 -3.36 -13.88 -1.06
CA ASP A 135 -2.02 -13.96 -1.68
C ASP A 135 -2.07 -14.53 -3.10
N LYS A 136 -2.96 -15.51 -3.36
CA LYS A 136 -3.09 -16.12 -4.69
C LYS A 136 -3.75 -15.18 -5.69
N VAL A 137 -4.85 -14.55 -5.30
CA VAL A 137 -5.59 -13.62 -6.16
C VAL A 137 -4.71 -12.41 -6.50
N ILE A 138 -4.03 -11.84 -5.49
CA ILE A 138 -3.22 -10.65 -5.72
C ILE A 138 -1.92 -10.98 -6.46
N LYS A 139 -1.27 -12.13 -6.22
CA LYS A 139 -0.17 -12.59 -7.10
C LYS A 139 -0.62 -12.70 -8.56
N GLN A 140 -1.84 -13.16 -8.80
CA GLN A 140 -2.35 -13.26 -10.16
C GLN A 140 -2.62 -11.89 -10.79
N LEU A 141 -3.11 -10.92 -10.02
CA LEU A 141 -3.26 -9.53 -10.48
C LEU A 141 -1.91 -8.85 -10.73
N LEU A 142 -0.96 -8.99 -9.81
CA LEU A 142 0.40 -8.49 -9.96
C LEU A 142 1.09 -9.11 -11.17
N LEU A 143 0.98 -10.42 -11.39
CA LEU A 143 1.55 -11.09 -12.57
C LEU A 143 0.96 -10.56 -13.88
N ARG A 144 -0.35 -10.32 -13.92
CA ARG A 144 -1.01 -9.68 -15.08
C ARG A 144 -0.48 -8.26 -15.29
N HIS A 145 -0.34 -7.49 -14.21
CA HIS A 145 0.18 -6.13 -14.29
C HIS A 145 1.65 -6.09 -14.73
N PHE A 146 2.51 -6.95 -14.20
CA PHE A 146 3.90 -7.05 -14.66
C PHE A 146 3.99 -7.44 -16.14
N ALA A 147 3.10 -8.29 -16.63
CA ALA A 147 3.02 -8.63 -18.04
C ALA A 147 2.59 -7.43 -18.91
N GLU A 148 1.67 -6.58 -18.43
CA GLU A 148 1.26 -5.35 -19.11
C GLU A 148 2.34 -4.25 -19.06
N VAL A 149 2.96 -4.05 -17.90
CA VAL A 149 4.07 -3.10 -17.72
C VAL A 149 5.27 -3.50 -18.56
N SER A 150 5.58 -4.80 -18.70
CA SER A 150 6.65 -5.25 -19.61
C SER A 150 6.37 -4.87 -21.06
N LYS A 151 5.11 -4.97 -21.52
CA LYS A 151 4.72 -4.52 -22.88
C LYS A 151 4.82 -3.00 -23.03
N ASN A 152 4.36 -2.24 -22.03
CA ASN A 152 4.39 -0.78 -22.08
C ASN A 152 5.80 -0.21 -21.88
N ARG A 153 6.72 -0.93 -21.22
CA ARG A 153 8.13 -0.53 -21.08
C ARG A 153 8.83 -0.50 -22.43
N ASP A 154 8.55 -1.45 -23.31
CA ASP A 154 9.12 -1.48 -24.66
C ASP A 154 8.59 -0.30 -25.50
N GLU A 155 7.30 0.03 -25.39
CA GLU A 155 6.67 1.22 -26.00
C GLU A 155 7.22 2.55 -25.42
N PHE A 156 7.48 2.61 -24.12
CA PHE A 156 8.01 3.78 -23.44
C PHE A 156 9.47 4.04 -23.80
N ILE A 157 10.29 2.99 -23.92
CA ILE A 157 11.68 3.09 -24.40
C ILE A 157 11.71 3.55 -25.86
N GLU A 158 10.81 3.05 -26.70
CA GLU A 158 10.70 3.45 -28.10
C GLU A 158 10.30 4.93 -28.26
N LYS A 159 9.34 5.42 -27.45
CA LYS A 159 8.98 6.85 -27.41
C LYS A 159 10.07 7.74 -26.80
N ALA A 160 10.79 7.27 -25.78
CA ALA A 160 11.90 8.02 -25.18
C ALA A 160 13.10 8.18 -26.13
N HIS A 161 13.30 7.23 -27.06
CA HIS A 161 14.30 7.37 -28.13
C HIS A 161 13.91 8.39 -29.20
N LEU A 162 12.61 8.60 -29.45
CA LEU A 162 12.08 9.59 -30.39
C LEU A 162 12.16 11.05 -29.92
N LEU A 163 12.39 11.28 -28.61
CA LEU A 163 12.52 12.63 -28.01
C LEU A 163 13.98 13.10 -27.85
N ARG A 164 14.96 12.35 -28.38
CA ARG A 164 16.35 12.81 -28.52
C ARG A 164 16.60 13.29 -29.96
N VAL A 165 16.08 14.47 -30.28
CA VAL A 165 16.57 15.33 -31.38
C VAL A 165 16.68 16.74 -30.84
#